data_AF-E9T092-F1
#
_entry.id   AF-E9T092-F1
#
_cell.length_a   1.000
_cell.length_b   1.000
_cell.length_c   1.000
_cell.angle_alpha   90.00
_cell.angle_beta   90.00
_cell.angle_gamma   90.00
#
_symmetry.space_group_name_H-M   'P 1'
#
loop_
_entity.id
_entity.type
_entity.pdbx_description
1 polymer ?
#
loop_
_entity_poly.entity_id
_entity_poly.type
_entity_poly.pdbx_seq_one_letter_code
_entity_poly.pdbx_strand_id
1 'polypeptide(L)'
;MNLTALQCAVLAELTDAQILGLADAPEYWISGIRDGQGCGTVRGEWPGRVFRKTYRWGLAVTAEGDYFSERKQGDPAHAGTLTWKRIQLWAESLPAELRADARRARTADDLERRRVVDALLGRAECVYLDTEPSESKELTLW
;
A
#
# COMPACT_ATOMS: atom_id res chain seq x y z
N MET A 1 -4.95 -1.35 -14.88
CA MET A 1 -5.29 -2.67 -14.34
C MET A 1 -5.53 -2.51 -12.86
N ASN A 2 -6.72 -2.86 -12.38
CA ASN A 2 -7.03 -2.75 -10.96
C ASN A 2 -6.46 -3.94 -10.20
N LEU A 3 -5.78 -3.66 -9.09
CA LEU A 3 -5.36 -4.68 -8.13
C LEU A 3 -6.60 -5.20 -7.40
N THR A 4 -6.56 -6.47 -6.98
CA THR A 4 -7.58 -7.00 -6.08
C THR A 4 -7.38 -6.43 -4.67
N ALA A 5 -8.40 -6.51 -3.81
CA ALA A 5 -8.29 -6.04 -2.41
C ALA A 5 -7.08 -6.66 -1.68
N LEU A 6 -6.86 -7.97 -1.85
CA LEU A 6 -5.68 -8.65 -1.29
C LEU A 6 -4.36 -8.08 -1.83
N GLN A 7 -4.31 -7.74 -3.12
CA GLN A 7 -3.11 -7.15 -3.72
C GLN A 7 -2.87 -5.72 -3.26
N CYS A 8 -3.93 -4.92 -3.09
CA CYS A 8 -3.82 -3.62 -2.43
C CYS A 8 -3.34 -3.76 -0.98
N ALA A 9 -3.79 -4.80 -0.26
CA ALA A 9 -3.31 -5.09 1.09
C ALA A 9 -1.80 -5.42 1.08
N VAL A 10 -1.32 -6.29 0.19
CA VAL A 10 0.13 -6.57 0.05
C VAL A 10 0.91 -5.30 -0.32
N LEU A 11 0.40 -4.47 -1.23
CA LEU A 11 1.06 -3.23 -1.63
C LEU A 11 1.19 -2.23 -0.47
N ALA A 12 0.16 -2.15 0.38
CA ALA A 12 0.13 -1.27 1.55
C ALA A 12 1.12 -1.65 2.66
N GLU A 13 1.75 -2.83 2.57
CA GLU A 13 2.84 -3.22 3.48
C GLU A 13 4.16 -2.48 3.18
N LEU A 14 4.23 -1.78 2.04
CA LEU A 14 5.30 -0.84 1.75
C LEU A 14 5.12 0.47 2.54
N THR A 15 6.17 1.28 2.62
CA THR A 15 6.05 2.62 3.19
C THR A 15 5.29 3.54 2.26
N ASP A 16 4.63 4.56 2.81
CA ASP A 16 3.94 5.58 2.02
C ASP A 16 4.87 6.19 0.96
N ALA A 17 6.12 6.50 1.34
CA ALA A 17 7.14 7.00 0.42
C ALA A 17 7.43 6.02 -0.74
N GLN A 18 7.47 4.71 -0.47
CA GLN A 18 7.66 3.69 -1.50
C GLN A 18 6.43 3.61 -2.43
N ILE A 19 5.22 3.68 -1.90
CA ILE A 19 3.98 3.63 -2.70
C ILE A 19 3.88 4.86 -3.62
N LEU A 20 4.13 6.06 -3.07
CA LEU A 20 4.17 7.30 -3.84
C LEU A 20 5.26 7.25 -4.92
N GLY A 21 6.42 6.71 -4.58
CA GLY A 21 7.51 6.47 -5.51
C GLY A 21 7.13 5.55 -6.66
N LEU A 22 6.47 4.42 -6.35
CA LEU A 22 5.99 3.46 -7.35
C LEU A 22 4.95 4.07 -8.30
N ALA A 23 4.07 4.94 -7.81
CA ALA A 23 3.08 5.62 -8.63
C ALA A 23 3.72 6.67 -9.57
N ASP A 24 4.80 7.34 -9.16
CA ASP A 24 5.49 8.36 -9.96
C ASP A 24 6.50 7.76 -10.96
N ALA A 25 7.37 6.85 -10.50
CA ALA A 25 8.50 6.31 -11.25
C ALA A 25 8.70 4.81 -10.96
N PRO A 26 7.82 3.93 -11.47
CA PRO A 26 7.74 2.53 -11.05
C PRO A 26 9.04 1.76 -11.25
N GLU A 27 9.72 1.90 -12.40
CA GLU A 27 10.94 1.13 -12.70
C GLU A 27 12.09 1.40 -11.71
N TYR A 28 12.33 2.68 -11.40
CA TYR A 28 13.36 3.10 -10.45
C TYR A 28 13.07 2.55 -9.04
N TRP A 29 11.84 2.73 -8.57
CA TRP A 29 11.45 2.30 -7.23
C TRP A 29 11.35 0.78 -7.10
N ILE A 30 10.91 0.07 -8.15
CA ILE A 30 10.92 -1.39 -8.18
C ILE A 30 12.35 -1.91 -8.00
N SER A 31 13.35 -1.36 -8.71
CA SER A 31 14.73 -1.80 -8.53
C SER A 31 15.20 -1.57 -7.09
N GLY A 32 15.02 -0.35 -6.55
CA GLY A 32 15.45 -0.03 -5.20
C GLY A 32 14.81 -0.91 -4.12
N ILE A 33 13.50 -1.18 -4.22
CA ILE A 33 12.79 -2.02 -3.26
C ILE A 33 13.25 -3.48 -3.38
N ARG A 34 13.30 -4.00 -4.62
CA ARG A 34 13.70 -5.38 -4.91
C ARG A 34 15.12 -5.67 -4.41
N ASP A 35 16.04 -4.75 -4.67
CA ASP A 35 17.46 -4.94 -4.38
C ASP A 35 17.75 -4.77 -2.87
N GLY A 36 16.93 -3.98 -2.16
CA GLY A 36 16.98 -3.87 -0.71
C GLY A 36 16.52 -5.12 0.04
N GLN A 37 15.85 -6.07 -0.63
CA GLN A 37 15.40 -7.37 -0.08
C GLN A 37 14.77 -7.30 1.32
N GLY A 38 13.99 -6.25 1.58
CA GLY A 38 13.44 -5.99 2.91
C GLY A 38 12.51 -7.09 3.41
N CYS A 39 12.61 -7.37 4.71
CA CYS A 39 11.67 -8.18 5.47
C CYS A 39 11.23 -7.39 6.71
N GLY A 40 9.99 -7.56 7.15
CA GLY A 40 9.50 -6.90 8.35
C GLY A 40 8.12 -7.38 8.77
N THR A 41 7.75 -7.05 10.01
CA THR A 41 6.40 -7.28 10.50
C THR A 41 5.40 -6.54 9.61
N VAL A 42 4.25 -7.16 9.37
CA VAL A 42 3.17 -6.52 8.64
C VAL A 42 2.63 -5.30 9.39
N ARG A 43 2.13 -4.33 8.64
CA ARG A 43 1.52 -3.09 9.09
C ARG A 43 0.01 -3.20 9.20
N GLY A 44 -0.61 -3.97 8.31
CA GLY A 44 -2.06 -4.20 8.31
C GLY A 44 -2.51 -5.37 9.18
N GLU A 45 -3.82 -5.55 9.25
CA GLU A 45 -4.43 -6.71 9.89
C GLU A 45 -4.37 -7.91 8.93
N TRP A 46 -3.50 -8.86 9.26
CA TRP A 46 -3.41 -10.13 8.55
C TRP A 46 -3.73 -11.28 9.51
N PRO A 47 -4.40 -12.34 9.03
CA PRO A 47 -4.67 -13.50 9.87
C PRO A 47 -3.37 -14.24 10.22
N GLY A 48 -3.20 -14.52 11.51
CA GLY A 48 -2.05 -15.26 12.03
C GLY A 48 -0.77 -14.42 12.17
N ARG A 49 0.33 -15.07 12.57
CA ARG A 49 1.64 -14.43 12.66
C ARG A 49 2.33 -14.47 11.31
N VAL A 50 2.32 -13.33 10.62
CA VAL A 50 2.88 -13.19 9.28
C VAL A 50 3.80 -11.98 9.17
N PHE A 51 4.65 -11.99 8.15
CA PHE A 51 5.64 -10.97 7.85
C PHE A 51 5.56 -10.59 6.38
N ARG A 52 5.87 -9.34 6.06
CA ARG A 52 6.10 -8.92 4.67
C ARG A 52 7.52 -9.25 4.27
N LYS A 53 7.68 -9.81 3.08
CA LYS A 53 8.97 -10.10 2.48
C LYS A 53 9.04 -9.68 1.02
N THR A 54 10.20 -9.16 0.65
CA THR A 54 10.55 -8.81 -0.73
C THR A 54 11.34 -9.95 -1.37
N TYR A 55 10.94 -10.35 -2.58
CA TYR A 55 11.57 -11.36 -3.42
C TYR A 55 12.00 -10.77 -4.77
N ARG A 56 12.83 -11.50 -5.51
CA ARG A 56 13.19 -11.14 -6.89
C ARG A 56 11.97 -11.04 -7.81
N TRP A 57 10.93 -11.81 -7.56
CA TRP A 57 9.70 -11.84 -8.36
C TRP A 57 8.63 -10.83 -7.89
N GLY A 58 8.69 -10.34 -6.64
CA GLY A 58 7.63 -9.48 -6.08
C GLY A 58 7.67 -9.34 -4.56
N LEU A 59 6.49 -9.08 -3.99
CA LEU A 59 6.22 -9.00 -2.56
C LEU A 59 5.35 -10.18 -2.13
N ALA A 60 5.56 -10.67 -0.92
CA ALA A 60 4.63 -11.56 -0.25
C ALA A 60 4.37 -11.12 1.19
N VAL A 61 3.18 -11.43 1.68
CA VAL A 61 2.95 -11.64 3.11
C VAL A 61 2.97 -13.14 3.36
N THR A 62 3.86 -13.57 4.24
CA THR A 62 4.25 -14.97 4.41
C THR A 62 4.28 -15.32 5.90
N ALA A 63 4.16 -16.61 6.23
CA ALA A 63 4.22 -17.08 7.61
C ALA A 63 5.54 -16.69 8.30
N GLU A 64 5.48 -16.51 9.62
CA GLU A 64 6.66 -16.34 10.48
C GLU A 64 7.67 -17.48 10.26
N GLY A 65 8.97 -17.14 10.20
CA GLY A 65 10.05 -18.11 9.97
C GLY A 65 10.55 -18.20 8.53
N ASP A 66 9.90 -17.51 7.58
CA ASP A 66 10.31 -17.49 6.18
C ASP A 66 11.47 -16.50 5.92
N TYR A 67 12.64 -16.79 6.49
CA TYR A 67 13.84 -15.95 6.36
C TYR A 67 14.60 -16.18 5.04
N PHE A 68 14.40 -17.30 4.35
CA PHE A 68 15.14 -17.65 3.12
C PHE A 68 14.48 -17.15 1.83
N SER A 69 15.26 -16.61 0.90
CA SER A 69 14.79 -15.88 -0.30
C SER A 69 14.38 -16.78 -1.48
N GLU A 70 14.09 -18.06 -1.22
CA GLU A 70 14.02 -19.11 -2.26
C GLU A 70 12.58 -19.50 -2.65
N ARG A 71 11.57 -18.98 -1.95
CA ARG A 71 10.18 -19.32 -2.25
C ARG A 71 9.73 -18.76 -3.59
N LYS A 72 8.98 -19.60 -4.32
CA LYS A 72 8.33 -19.24 -5.58
C LYS A 72 7.03 -18.50 -5.27
N GLN A 73 6.56 -17.69 -6.22
CA GLN A 73 5.32 -16.92 -6.09
C GLN A 73 4.10 -17.73 -5.64
N GLY A 74 3.97 -18.99 -6.06
CA GLY A 74 2.83 -19.85 -5.74
C GLY A 74 2.98 -20.68 -4.46
N ASP A 75 3.95 -20.36 -3.59
CA ASP A 75 4.16 -21.12 -2.36
C ASP A 75 2.94 -20.98 -1.42
N PRO A 76 2.38 -22.09 -0.90
CA PRO A 76 1.20 -22.06 -0.04
C PRO A 76 1.43 -21.36 1.31
N ALA A 77 2.68 -21.10 1.71
CA ALA A 77 2.98 -20.31 2.90
C ALA A 77 2.68 -18.81 2.74
N HIS A 78 2.42 -18.35 1.51
CA HIS A 78 2.08 -16.96 1.24
C HIS A 78 0.58 -16.70 1.47
N ALA A 79 0.27 -15.83 2.44
CA ALA A 79 -1.08 -15.32 2.67
C ALA A 79 -1.51 -14.33 1.58
N GLY A 80 -0.56 -13.66 0.92
CA GLY A 80 -0.81 -12.79 -0.21
C GLY A 80 0.46 -12.52 -1.02
N THR A 81 0.32 -12.36 -2.33
CA THR A 81 1.46 -12.06 -3.23
C THR A 81 1.14 -10.96 -4.22
N LEU A 82 2.17 -10.21 -4.60
CA LEU A 82 2.08 -9.17 -5.61
C LEU A 82 3.39 -9.07 -6.40
N THR A 83 3.35 -9.31 -7.71
CA THR A 83 4.56 -9.32 -8.54
C THR A 83 4.98 -7.91 -8.97
N TRP A 84 6.28 -7.73 -9.25
CA TRP A 84 6.79 -6.46 -9.80
C TRP A 84 6.09 -6.06 -11.09
N LYS A 85 5.84 -7.04 -11.98
CA LYS A 85 5.09 -6.80 -13.23
C LYS A 85 3.67 -6.28 -12.96
N ARG A 86 2.97 -6.82 -11.95
CA ARG A 86 1.64 -6.31 -11.59
C ARG A 86 1.69 -4.92 -10.98
N ILE A 87 2.70 -4.61 -10.18
CA ILE A 87 2.90 -3.25 -9.62
C ILE A 87 3.17 -2.26 -10.75
N GLN A 88 4.02 -2.61 -11.71
CA GLN A 88 4.28 -1.78 -12.89
C GLN A 88 3.00 -1.52 -13.69
N LEU A 89 2.25 -2.57 -14.02
CA LEU A 89 0.97 -2.44 -14.75
C LEU A 89 -0.09 -1.64 -13.98
N TRP A 90 -0.08 -1.71 -12.65
CA TRP A 90 -0.92 -0.87 -11.81
C TRP A 90 -0.51 0.60 -11.95
N ALA A 91 0.77 0.91 -11.76
CA ALA A 91 1.30 2.28 -11.85
C ALA A 91 1.09 2.91 -13.24
N GLU A 92 1.34 2.16 -14.31
CA GLU A 92 1.12 2.60 -15.71
C GLU A 92 -0.35 2.87 -16.01
N SER A 93 -1.26 2.23 -15.28
CA SER A 93 -2.69 2.43 -15.46
C SER A 93 -3.30 3.55 -14.63
N LEU A 94 -2.51 4.19 -13.77
CA LEU A 94 -2.98 5.32 -12.97
C LEU A 94 -3.23 6.55 -13.88
N PRO A 95 -4.36 7.26 -13.68
CA PRO A 95 -4.59 8.57 -14.27
C PRO A 95 -3.39 9.51 -14.09
N ALA A 96 -3.15 10.38 -15.07
CA ALA A 96 -2.01 11.29 -15.04
C ALA A 96 -2.06 12.23 -13.81
N GLU A 97 -3.27 12.59 -13.40
CA GLU A 97 -3.57 13.40 -12.23
C GLU A 97 -3.10 12.72 -10.96
N LEU A 98 -3.47 11.45 -10.73
CA LEU A 98 -3.04 10.69 -9.56
C LEU A 98 -1.51 10.49 -9.51
N ARG A 99 -0.87 10.31 -10.67
CA ARG A 99 0.60 10.24 -10.73
C ARG A 99 1.25 11.58 -10.40
N ALA A 100 0.67 12.69 -10.85
CA ALA A 100 1.13 14.03 -10.51
C ALA A 100 0.94 14.32 -9.02
N ASP A 101 -0.17 13.89 -8.43
CA ASP A 101 -0.46 14.02 -6.99
C ASP A 101 0.56 13.21 -6.18
N ALA A 102 0.82 11.96 -6.58
CA ALA A 102 1.84 11.12 -5.96
C ALA A 102 3.22 11.79 -5.98
N ARG A 103 3.62 12.37 -7.11
CA ARG A 103 4.89 13.09 -7.25
C ARG A 103 5.00 14.25 -6.27
N ARG A 104 3.95 15.06 -6.13
CA ARG A 104 3.92 16.21 -5.21
C ARG A 104 3.95 15.77 -3.76
N ALA A 105 3.21 14.71 -3.43
CA ALA A 105 3.13 14.20 -2.06
C ALA A 105 4.45 13.62 -1.53
N ARG A 106 5.40 13.23 -2.39
CA ARG A 106 6.71 12.70 -1.92
C ARG A 106 7.48 13.64 -0.99
N THR A 107 7.26 14.95 -1.11
CA THR A 107 7.91 15.98 -0.26
C THR A 107 6.94 16.63 0.71
N ALA A 108 5.71 16.12 0.82
CA ALA A 108 4.70 16.66 1.72
C ALA A 108 4.86 16.11 3.14
N ASP A 109 4.06 16.64 4.07
CA ASP A 109 3.94 16.11 5.42
C ASP A 109 3.35 14.68 5.42
N ASP A 110 3.35 14.03 6.59
CA ASP A 110 2.88 12.65 6.72
C ASP A 110 1.37 12.52 6.45
N LEU A 111 0.59 13.58 6.73
CA LEU A 111 -0.86 13.58 6.58
C LEU A 111 -1.26 13.56 5.11
N GLU A 112 -0.68 14.45 4.31
CA GLU A 112 -0.95 14.52 2.88
C GLU A 112 -0.41 13.29 2.16
N ARG A 113 0.74 12.76 2.59
CA ARG A 113 1.25 11.48 2.08
C ARG A 113 0.26 10.34 2.29
N ARG A 114 -0.27 10.19 3.51
CA ARG A 114 -1.26 9.17 3.83
C ARG A 114 -2.50 9.31 2.95
N ARG A 115 -3.05 10.53 2.86
CA ARG A 115 -4.24 10.83 2.04
C ARG A 115 -4.08 10.42 0.58
N VAL A 116 -2.95 10.77 -0.04
CA VAL A 116 -2.69 10.43 -1.44
C VAL A 116 -2.47 8.92 -1.62
N VAL A 117 -1.80 8.27 -0.68
CA VAL A 117 -1.66 6.80 -0.67
C VAL A 117 -3.02 6.10 -0.58
N ASP A 118 -3.93 6.57 0.28
CA ASP A 118 -5.25 5.99 0.41
C ASP A 118 -6.08 6.18 -0.87
N ALA A 119 -5.98 7.33 -1.54
CA ALA A 119 -6.58 7.56 -2.85
C ALA A 119 -6.00 6.61 -3.92
N LEU A 120 -4.68 6.42 -3.96
CA LEU A 120 -3.99 5.51 -4.90
C LEU A 120 -4.40 4.04 -4.72
N LEU A 121 -4.65 3.62 -3.48
CA LEU A 121 -5.04 2.25 -3.14
C LEU A 121 -6.57 2.04 -3.20
N GLY A 122 -7.35 3.07 -3.51
CA GLY A 122 -8.82 3.01 -3.53
C GLY A 122 -9.44 2.84 -2.13
N ARG A 123 -8.72 3.25 -1.08
CA ARG A 123 -9.15 3.21 0.34
C ARG A 123 -9.76 4.53 0.76
N ALA A 124 -10.63 5.09 -0.07
CA ALA A 124 -11.24 6.39 0.17
C ALA A 124 -12.32 6.34 1.28
N GLU A 125 -11.91 6.03 2.50
CA GLU A 125 -12.65 6.28 3.75
C GLU A 125 -11.67 6.76 4.84
N CYS A 126 -10.91 7.83 4.56
CA CYS A 126 -10.41 8.67 5.66
C CYS A 126 -11.52 9.65 6.04
N VAL A 127 -12.54 9.17 6.74
CA VAL A 127 -13.45 10.05 7.49
C VAL A 127 -12.67 10.53 8.71
N TYR A 128 -12.18 11.77 8.66
CA TYR A 128 -11.63 12.42 9.85
C TYR A 128 -12.78 12.65 10.84
N LEU A 129 -12.71 12.00 12.00
CA LEU A 129 -13.56 12.25 13.17
C LEU A 129 -13.07 13.46 13.99
N ASP A 130 -12.44 14.45 13.35
CA ASP A 130 -11.94 15.66 14.02
C ASP A 130 -12.45 16.93 13.35
N THR A 131 -13.77 17.02 13.16
CA THR A 131 -14.45 18.30 13.03
C THR A 131 -15.64 18.28 13.98
N GLU A 132 -15.62 19.22 14.92
CA GLU A 132 -16.39 19.25 16.15
C GLU A 132 -17.90 18.94 16.01
N PRO A 133 -18.53 18.35 17.04
CA PRO A 133 -19.98 18.20 17.07
C PRO A 133 -20.62 19.59 17.20
N SER A 134 -21.03 20.19 16.08
CA SER A 134 -21.84 21.42 16.14
C SER A 134 -23.22 21.06 16.69
N GLU A 135 -23.35 21.31 17.99
CA GLU A 135 -24.56 21.52 18.79
C GLU A 135 -25.86 20.84 18.33
N SER A 136 -26.26 19.82 19.09
CA SER A 136 -27.68 19.53 19.27
C SER A 136 -28.35 20.72 19.99
N LYS A 137 -29.21 21.46 19.30
CA LYS A 137 -30.21 22.33 19.93
C LYS A 137 -31.60 22.03 19.40
N GLU A 138 -32.30 21.25 20.23
CA GLU A 138 -33.73 21.33 20.56
C GLU A 138 -34.75 21.31 19.41
N LEU A 139 -35.32 20.13 19.17
CA LEU A 139 -36.66 20.00 18.59
C LEU A 139 -37.70 20.49 19.60
N THR A 140 -38.18 21.72 19.42
CA THR A 140 -39.42 22.17 20.07
C THR A 140 -40.59 21.44 19.42
N LEU A 141 -41.19 20.48 20.13
CA LEU A 141 -42.49 19.92 19.77
C LEU A 141 -43.58 20.90 20.24
N TRP A 142 -44.31 21.48 19.28
CA TRP A 142 -45.66 22.03 19.48
C TRP A 142 -46.63 21.17 18.69
#